data_AF-A0AAU8N435-F1
#
_entry.id   AF-A0AAU8N435-F1
#
_cell.length_a   1.000
_cell.length_b   1.000
_cell.length_c   1.000
_cell.angle_alpha   90.00
_cell.angle_beta   90.00
_cell.angle_gamma   90.00
#
_symmetry.space_group_name_H-M   'P 1'
#
loop_
_entity.id
_entity.type
_entity.pdbx_description
1 polymer ?
#
loop_
_entity_poly.entity_id
_entity_poly.type
_entity_poly.pdbx_seq_one_letter_code
_entity_poly.pdbx_strand_id
1 'polypeptide(L)'
;MIQAGWVQSGGKWYFYEAGALKTGWIAQGGTWYYLMPDGAMSTGWAHDGKAWYYFDSTGAMQYGRWLESGGTWYYLKADGAMATGWAQDGGSWYHFTPAGAMESGTWISSRGSWYYLTASGAMATSMWVGDYYLRADGAMATGWAQDGDTWYRFSGNGKLVSRYYPGTYTCPSWAPIKGNAQSKIYHRPGQGSYDQTKAEECFVSGADAEHAGYRAARN
;
A
#
# COMPACT_ATOMS: atom_id res chain seq x y z
N MET A 1 -14.63 43.75 -33.90
CA MET A 1 -13.94 42.44 -33.88
C MET A 1 -14.59 41.60 -32.80
N ILE A 2 -14.84 40.32 -33.06
CA ILE A 2 -15.30 39.37 -32.03
C ILE A 2 -14.11 39.02 -31.12
N GLN A 3 -14.31 39.08 -29.80
CA GLN A 3 -13.28 38.71 -28.82
C GLN A 3 -12.94 37.22 -28.96
N ALA A 4 -11.66 36.88 -29.08
CA ALA A 4 -11.20 35.50 -29.14
C ALA A 4 -9.88 35.33 -28.38
N GLY A 5 -9.73 34.20 -27.69
CA GLY A 5 -8.56 33.84 -26.90
C GLY A 5 -8.65 34.25 -25.42
N TRP A 6 -7.49 34.23 -24.78
CA TRP A 6 -7.33 34.56 -23.37
C TRP A 6 -7.47 36.06 -23.11
N VAL A 7 -8.21 36.40 -22.07
CA VAL A 7 -8.46 37.78 -21.63
C VAL A 7 -8.26 37.86 -20.13
N GLN A 8 -7.43 38.79 -19.68
CA GLN A 8 -7.27 39.07 -18.26
C GLN A 8 -8.20 40.20 -17.84
N SER A 9 -8.99 39.98 -16.79
CA SER A 9 -9.89 40.99 -16.22
C SER A 9 -9.97 40.81 -14.70
N GLY A 10 -9.82 41.90 -13.94
CA GLY A 10 -9.89 41.85 -12.47
C GLY A 10 -8.88 40.88 -11.83
N GLY A 11 -7.72 40.68 -12.46
CA GLY A 11 -6.68 39.74 -11.99
C GLY A 11 -6.95 38.26 -12.31
N LYS A 12 -8.07 37.93 -12.95
CA LYS A 12 -8.44 36.57 -13.37
C LYS A 12 -8.32 36.42 -14.88
N TRP A 13 -8.10 35.19 -15.33
CA TRP A 13 -8.07 34.84 -16.75
C TRP A 13 -9.40 34.23 -17.18
N TYR A 14 -9.84 34.61 -18.38
CA TYR A 14 -11.06 34.13 -19.03
C TYR A 14 -10.72 33.74 -20.46
N PHE A 15 -11.49 32.82 -21.04
CA PHE A 15 -11.30 32.42 -22.43
C PHE A 15 -12.56 32.66 -23.26
N TYR A 16 -12.40 33.35 -24.38
CA TYR A 16 -13.47 33.63 -25.33
C TYR A 16 -13.25 32.88 -26.65
N GLU A 17 -14.32 32.33 -27.19
CA GLU A 17 -14.32 31.68 -28.50
C GLU A 17 -15.48 32.25 -29.32
N ALA A 18 -15.17 32.84 -30.49
CA ALA A 18 -16.15 33.51 -31.34
C ALA A 18 -17.01 34.56 -30.58
N GLY A 19 -16.43 35.27 -29.61
CA GLY A 19 -17.12 36.27 -28.79
C GLY A 19 -17.90 35.72 -27.60
N ALA A 20 -17.99 34.39 -27.43
CA ALA A 20 -18.67 33.77 -26.30
C ALA A 20 -17.67 33.38 -25.19
N LEU A 21 -18.01 33.69 -23.93
CA LEU A 21 -17.25 33.24 -22.76
C LEU A 21 -17.37 31.72 -22.61
N LYS A 22 -16.23 31.04 -22.44
CA LYS A 22 -16.17 29.60 -22.22
C LYS A 22 -16.14 29.26 -20.73
N THR A 23 -16.78 28.14 -20.41
CA THR A 23 -16.74 27.47 -19.10
C THR A 23 -16.40 26.00 -19.31
N GLY A 24 -15.96 25.32 -18.26
CA GLY A 24 -15.52 23.93 -18.30
C GLY A 24 -14.13 23.74 -18.92
N TRP A 25 -13.89 22.54 -19.45
CA TRP A 25 -12.61 22.16 -20.02
C TRP A 25 -12.33 22.84 -21.36
N ILE A 26 -11.11 23.35 -21.53
CA ILE A 26 -10.58 23.75 -22.84
C ILE A 26 -9.18 23.18 -23.04
N ALA A 27 -8.84 22.90 -24.30
CA ALA A 27 -7.50 22.56 -24.72
C ALA A 27 -6.94 23.69 -25.58
N GLN A 28 -5.74 24.18 -25.25
CA GLN A 28 -5.03 25.21 -26.00
C GLN A 28 -3.57 24.79 -26.15
N GLY A 29 -3.11 24.62 -27.39
CA GLY A 29 -1.72 24.25 -27.68
C GLY A 29 -1.28 22.90 -27.07
N GLY A 30 -2.22 21.98 -26.82
CA GLY A 30 -1.95 20.70 -26.16
C GLY A 30 -2.02 20.74 -24.63
N THR A 31 -2.23 21.92 -24.03
CA THR A 31 -2.41 22.09 -22.59
C THR A 31 -3.90 22.17 -22.25
N TRP A 32 -4.30 21.45 -21.21
CA TRP A 32 -5.65 21.49 -20.67
C TRP A 32 -5.78 22.56 -19.58
N TYR A 33 -6.89 23.29 -19.64
CA TYR A 33 -7.30 24.29 -18.66
C TYR A 33 -8.75 24.03 -18.27
N TYR A 34 -9.14 24.49 -17.08
CA TYR A 34 -10.53 24.45 -16.63
C TYR A 34 -11.00 25.85 -16.28
N LEU A 35 -12.13 26.25 -16.85
CA LEU A 35 -12.81 27.50 -16.57
C LEU A 35 -13.97 27.17 -15.63
N MET A 36 -14.00 27.81 -14.47
CA MET A 36 -15.08 27.68 -13.50
C MET A 36 -16.43 28.12 -14.09
N PRO A 37 -17.57 27.85 -13.43
CA PRO A 37 -18.88 28.26 -13.93
C PRO A 37 -19.03 29.79 -14.16
N ASP A 38 -18.25 30.61 -13.46
CA ASP A 38 -18.17 32.07 -13.67
C ASP A 38 -17.22 32.47 -14.82
N GLY A 39 -16.63 31.49 -15.53
CA GLY A 39 -15.69 31.63 -16.63
C GLY A 39 -14.24 31.87 -16.21
N ALA A 40 -13.96 32.02 -14.91
CA ALA A 40 -12.60 32.26 -14.46
C ALA A 40 -11.77 30.98 -14.51
N MET A 41 -10.55 31.10 -15.02
CA MET A 41 -9.59 30.01 -15.10
C MET A 41 -9.19 29.52 -13.71
N SER A 42 -9.23 28.22 -13.50
CA SER A 42 -8.78 27.58 -12.27
C SER A 42 -7.25 27.58 -12.16
N THR A 43 -6.78 27.78 -10.93
CA THR A 43 -5.43 27.49 -10.47
C THR A 43 -5.54 26.71 -9.16
N GLY A 44 -4.58 25.86 -8.85
CA GLY A 44 -4.67 24.92 -7.73
C GLY A 44 -5.74 23.84 -7.95
N TRP A 45 -6.35 23.38 -6.86
CA TRP A 45 -7.37 22.33 -6.90
C TRP A 45 -8.70 22.82 -7.49
N ALA A 46 -9.26 22.07 -8.44
CA ALA A 46 -10.62 22.27 -8.91
C ALA A 46 -11.34 20.93 -9.15
N HIS A 47 -12.64 20.92 -8.88
CA HIS A 47 -13.50 19.76 -9.10
C HIS A 47 -14.38 20.00 -10.33
N ASP A 48 -14.34 19.09 -11.30
CA ASP A 48 -15.09 19.22 -12.57
C ASP A 48 -16.52 18.67 -12.50
N GLY A 49 -16.95 18.24 -11.31
CA GLY A 49 -18.22 17.55 -11.08
C GLY A 49 -18.09 16.03 -11.04
N LYS A 50 -16.94 15.47 -11.44
CA LYS A 50 -16.64 14.03 -11.39
C LYS A 50 -15.39 13.71 -10.59
N ALA A 51 -14.33 14.49 -10.76
CA ALA A 51 -13.06 14.28 -10.08
C ALA A 51 -12.37 15.60 -9.74
N TRP A 52 -11.41 15.52 -8.83
CA TRP A 52 -10.48 16.60 -8.53
C TRP A 52 -9.31 16.61 -9.49
N TYR A 53 -8.88 17.79 -9.88
CA TYR A 53 -7.72 18.06 -10.74
C TYR A 53 -6.91 19.19 -10.11
N TYR A 54 -5.65 19.29 -10.50
CA TYR A 54 -4.78 20.37 -10.05
C TYR A 54 -4.22 21.13 -11.24
N PHE A 55 -4.24 22.46 -11.14
CA PHE A 55 -3.74 23.38 -12.15
C PHE A 55 -2.59 24.19 -11.54
N ASP A 56 -1.51 24.37 -12.29
CA ASP A 56 -0.41 25.23 -11.81
C ASP A 56 -0.81 26.72 -11.82
N SER A 57 0.13 27.61 -11.48
CA SER A 57 -0.11 29.05 -11.45
C SER A 57 -0.42 29.67 -12.82
N THR A 58 -0.12 28.96 -13.92
CA THR A 58 -0.48 29.36 -15.29
C THR A 58 -1.85 28.83 -15.71
N GLY A 59 -2.49 28.02 -14.86
CA GLY A 59 -3.74 27.31 -15.16
C GLY A 59 -3.57 26.03 -15.96
N ALA A 60 -2.33 25.59 -16.22
CA ALA A 60 -2.08 24.35 -16.92
C ALA A 60 -2.34 23.15 -16.00
N MET A 61 -3.19 22.22 -16.46
CA MET A 61 -3.51 21.00 -15.74
C MET A 61 -2.26 20.15 -15.53
N GLN A 62 -2.06 19.72 -14.29
CA GLN A 62 -1.01 18.78 -13.90
C GLN A 62 -1.54 17.34 -13.98
N TYR A 63 -0.71 16.41 -14.41
CA TYR A 63 -1.07 14.99 -14.57
C TYR A 63 0.16 14.09 -14.51
N GLY A 64 -0.07 12.79 -14.29
CA GLY A 64 0.96 11.75 -14.26
C GLY A 64 2.08 12.02 -13.25
N ARG A 65 1.76 12.63 -12.11
CA ARG A 65 2.77 13.09 -11.15
C ARG A 65 2.27 13.12 -9.71
N TRP A 66 3.22 12.98 -8.80
CA TRP A 66 3.05 13.30 -7.39
C TRP A 66 2.91 14.81 -7.18
N LEU A 67 2.06 15.16 -6.22
CA LEU A 67 1.79 16.53 -5.81
C LEU A 67 1.78 16.60 -4.28
N GLU A 68 2.63 17.44 -3.71
CA GLU A 68 2.54 17.82 -2.31
C GLU A 68 1.69 19.09 -2.19
N SER A 69 0.66 19.05 -1.35
CA SER A 69 -0.21 20.19 -1.08
C SER A 69 -0.55 20.22 0.40
N GLY A 70 -0.12 21.28 1.10
CA GLY A 70 -0.40 21.45 2.54
C GLY A 70 0.19 20.35 3.41
N GLY A 71 1.37 19.83 3.08
CA GLY A 71 2.03 18.73 3.80
C GLY A 71 1.40 17.35 3.57
N THR A 72 0.46 17.23 2.64
CA THR A 72 -0.17 15.96 2.25
C THR A 72 0.21 15.62 0.82
N TRP A 73 0.54 14.35 0.58
CA TRP A 73 0.84 13.83 -0.74
C TRP A 73 -0.41 13.35 -1.46
N TYR A 74 -0.51 13.69 -2.73
CA TYR A 74 -1.53 13.29 -3.68
C TYR A 74 -0.86 12.77 -4.95
N TYR A 75 -1.59 11.98 -5.73
CA TYR A 75 -1.15 11.57 -7.05
C TYR A 75 -2.17 11.99 -8.10
N LEU A 76 -1.71 12.69 -9.12
CA LEU A 76 -2.51 13.02 -10.30
C LEU A 76 -2.24 11.95 -11.34
N LYS A 77 -3.27 11.18 -11.70
CA LYS A 77 -3.14 10.10 -12.69
C LYS A 77 -2.81 10.67 -14.07
N ALA A 78 -2.55 9.78 -15.03
CA ALA A 78 -2.26 10.17 -16.42
C ALA A 78 -3.37 11.00 -17.09
N ASP A 79 -4.62 10.82 -16.67
CA ASP A 79 -5.78 11.61 -17.11
C ASP A 79 -5.94 12.96 -16.36
N GLY A 80 -5.04 13.26 -15.42
CA GLY A 80 -5.07 14.45 -14.56
C GLY A 80 -5.97 14.33 -13.34
N ALA A 81 -6.85 13.33 -13.29
CA ALA A 81 -7.72 13.15 -12.14
C ALA A 81 -6.91 12.68 -10.92
N MET A 82 -7.22 13.24 -9.77
CA MET A 82 -6.67 12.85 -8.48
C MET A 82 -6.97 11.38 -8.19
N ALA A 83 -5.95 10.63 -7.78
CA ALA A 83 -6.09 9.24 -7.38
C ALA A 83 -6.88 9.14 -6.07
N THR A 84 -7.74 8.12 -6.00
CA THR A 84 -8.40 7.64 -4.79
C THR A 84 -8.33 6.12 -4.78
N GLY A 85 -8.29 5.50 -3.61
CA GLY A 85 -8.07 4.06 -3.48
C GLY A 85 -6.69 3.64 -4.00
N TRP A 86 -6.62 2.45 -4.61
CA TRP A 86 -5.37 1.92 -5.15
C TRP A 86 -4.98 2.57 -6.48
N ALA A 87 -3.75 3.05 -6.57
CA ALA A 87 -3.12 3.47 -7.84
C ALA A 87 -1.68 2.99 -7.92
N GLN A 88 -1.18 2.84 -9.15
CA GLN A 88 0.17 2.36 -9.42
C GLN A 88 1.01 3.48 -10.05
N ASP A 89 2.23 3.65 -9.56
CA ASP A 89 3.23 4.56 -10.11
C ASP A 89 4.60 3.88 -10.11
N GLY A 90 5.31 3.93 -11.23
CA GLY A 90 6.65 3.34 -11.36
C GLY A 90 6.75 1.85 -11.01
N GLY A 91 5.65 1.09 -11.15
CA GLY A 91 5.58 -0.33 -10.78
C GLY A 91 5.17 -0.60 -9.33
N SER A 92 5.20 0.41 -8.46
CA SER A 92 4.78 0.31 -7.06
C SER A 92 3.30 0.68 -6.90
N TRP A 93 2.61 -0.03 -6.01
CA TRP A 93 1.23 0.31 -5.63
C TRP A 93 1.22 1.28 -4.45
N TYR A 94 0.26 2.18 -4.46
CA TYR A 94 -0.01 3.17 -3.42
C TYR A 94 -1.51 3.17 -3.12
N HIS A 95 -1.88 3.60 -1.92
CA HIS A 95 -3.28 3.74 -1.53
C HIS A 95 -3.59 5.16 -1.09
N PHE A 96 -4.73 5.68 -1.51
CA PHE A 96 -5.18 7.03 -1.23
C PHE A 96 -6.57 7.00 -0.59
N THR A 97 -6.79 7.86 0.38
CA THR A 97 -8.11 8.07 0.98
C THR A 97 -9.13 8.56 -0.07
N PRO A 98 -10.45 8.55 0.21
CA PRO A 98 -11.44 9.16 -0.66
C PRO A 98 -11.21 10.66 -0.93
N ALA A 99 -10.50 11.35 -0.03
CA ALA A 99 -10.09 12.74 -0.20
C ALA A 99 -8.76 12.90 -0.97
N GLY A 100 -8.15 11.80 -1.43
CA GLY A 100 -6.92 11.77 -2.21
C GLY A 100 -5.62 11.84 -1.43
N ALA A 101 -5.68 11.96 -0.09
CA ALA A 101 -4.48 11.91 0.74
C ALA A 101 -3.84 10.51 0.67
N MET A 102 -2.55 10.45 0.37
CA MET A 102 -1.77 9.21 0.37
C MET A 102 -1.70 8.62 1.77
N GLU A 103 -1.97 7.32 1.90
CA GLU A 103 -1.79 6.56 3.13
C GLU A 103 -0.39 5.93 3.19
N SER A 104 0.29 6.07 4.32
CA SER A 104 1.67 5.58 4.52
C SER A 104 1.88 5.11 5.95
N GLY A 105 2.80 4.17 6.14
CA GLY A 105 3.14 3.60 7.45
C GLY A 105 1.98 2.85 8.11
N THR A 106 1.03 2.35 7.33
CA THR A 106 -0.25 1.83 7.83
C THR A 106 -0.71 0.58 7.09
N TRP A 107 -1.61 -0.17 7.72
CA TRP A 107 -2.25 -1.36 7.17
C TRP A 107 -3.55 -1.01 6.45
N ILE A 108 -3.76 -1.58 5.26
CA ILE A 108 -4.99 -1.45 4.48
C ILE A 108 -5.64 -2.81 4.32
N SER A 109 -6.91 -2.90 4.70
CA SER A 109 -7.76 -4.05 4.41
C SER A 109 -8.44 -3.83 3.06
N SER A 110 -8.22 -4.74 2.11
CA SER A 110 -8.82 -4.66 0.79
C SER A 110 -9.12 -6.04 0.25
N ARG A 111 -10.36 -6.26 -0.21
CA ARG A 111 -10.82 -7.53 -0.83
C ARG A 111 -10.49 -8.77 0.00
N GLY A 112 -10.63 -8.68 1.33
CA GLY A 112 -10.40 -9.81 2.24
C GLY A 112 -8.93 -10.12 2.53
N SER A 113 -8.00 -9.28 2.08
CA SER A 113 -6.57 -9.37 2.40
C SER A 113 -6.08 -8.09 3.07
N TRP A 114 -4.98 -8.20 3.79
CA TRP A 114 -4.29 -7.06 4.39
C TRP A 114 -3.04 -6.73 3.59
N TYR A 115 -2.77 -5.44 3.43
CA TYR A 115 -1.60 -4.88 2.76
C TYR A 115 -0.96 -3.86 3.69
N TYR A 116 0.33 -3.60 3.54
CA TYR A 116 1.01 -2.58 4.32
C TYR A 116 1.62 -1.53 3.39
N LEU A 117 1.36 -0.25 3.64
CA LEU A 117 2.00 0.86 2.96
C LEU A 117 3.19 1.29 3.82
N THR A 118 4.37 1.28 3.24
CA THR A 118 5.60 1.71 3.91
C THR A 118 5.54 3.21 4.25
N ALA A 119 6.54 3.72 4.97
CA ALA A 119 6.65 5.15 5.25
C ALA A 119 6.70 6.03 3.98
N SER A 120 7.15 5.46 2.85
CA SER A 120 7.14 6.14 1.54
C SER A 120 5.77 6.13 0.85
N GLY A 121 4.78 5.45 1.42
CA GLY A 121 3.48 5.18 0.81
C GLY A 121 3.47 3.99 -0.15
N ALA A 122 4.63 3.52 -0.62
CA ALA A 122 4.70 2.34 -1.48
C ALA A 122 4.25 1.09 -0.71
N MET A 123 3.45 0.25 -1.36
CA MET A 123 2.99 -1.04 -0.85
C MET A 123 4.17 -1.99 -0.67
N ALA A 124 4.30 -2.52 0.54
CA ALA A 124 5.27 -3.55 0.88
C ALA A 124 4.99 -4.83 0.08
N THR A 125 6.03 -5.39 -0.55
CA THR A 125 5.99 -6.66 -1.26
C THR A 125 7.24 -7.47 -0.91
N SER A 126 7.09 -8.79 -0.79
CA SER A 126 8.18 -9.73 -0.47
C SER A 126 9.05 -9.25 0.70
N MET A 127 8.43 -8.78 1.78
CA MET A 127 9.16 -8.20 2.90
C MET A 127 8.46 -8.39 4.23
N TRP A 128 9.24 -8.30 5.31
CA TRP A 128 8.76 -8.38 6.68
C TRP A 128 8.36 -7.01 7.23
N VAL A 129 7.27 -6.99 7.99
CA VAL A 129 6.79 -5.85 8.79
C VAL A 129 6.47 -6.37 10.18
N GLY A 130 7.45 -6.28 11.10
CA GLY A 130 7.34 -6.94 12.41
C GLY A 130 7.24 -8.46 12.26
N ASP A 131 6.25 -9.07 12.92
CA ASP A 131 5.98 -10.52 12.87
C ASP A 131 5.11 -10.93 11.65
N TYR A 132 4.94 -10.05 10.67
CA TYR A 132 4.11 -10.26 9.49
C TYR A 132 4.97 -10.27 8.24
N TYR A 133 4.59 -11.08 7.26
CA TYR A 133 5.25 -11.13 5.96
C TYR A 133 4.26 -10.76 4.86
N LEU A 134 4.66 -9.82 4.00
CA LEU A 134 3.91 -9.41 2.82
C LEU A 134 4.47 -10.18 1.62
N ARG A 135 3.61 -10.91 0.92
CA ARG A 135 3.97 -11.74 -0.24
C ARG A 135 4.34 -10.85 -1.45
N ALA A 136 4.73 -11.48 -2.56
CA ALA A 136 5.12 -10.76 -3.78
C ALA A 136 3.97 -9.92 -4.38
N ASP A 137 2.72 -10.33 -4.17
CA ASP A 137 1.52 -9.57 -4.55
C ASP A 137 1.13 -8.51 -3.50
N GLY A 138 1.90 -8.38 -2.42
CA GLY A 138 1.67 -7.46 -1.31
C GLY A 138 0.68 -7.94 -0.27
N ALA A 139 0.00 -9.07 -0.50
CA ALA A 139 -0.94 -9.60 0.48
C ALA A 139 -0.18 -10.16 1.69
N MET A 140 -0.64 -9.81 2.88
CA MET A 140 -0.17 -10.37 4.14
C MET A 140 -0.36 -11.88 4.15
N ALA A 141 0.71 -12.61 4.45
CA ALA A 141 0.70 -14.05 4.53
C ALA A 141 -0.20 -14.54 5.68
N THR A 142 -1.01 -15.55 5.37
CA THR A 142 -1.70 -16.41 6.34
C THR A 142 -1.45 -17.86 5.94
N GLY A 143 -1.34 -18.75 6.93
CA GLY A 143 -0.91 -20.13 6.67
C GLY A 143 0.55 -20.19 6.22
N TRP A 144 0.87 -21.05 5.25
CA TRP A 144 2.25 -21.16 4.76
C TRP A 144 2.60 -20.04 3.77
N ALA A 145 3.80 -19.50 3.89
CA ALA A 145 4.41 -18.65 2.87
C ALA A 145 5.93 -18.82 2.86
N GLN A 146 6.54 -18.46 1.74
CA GLN A 146 7.96 -18.63 1.50
C GLN A 146 8.65 -17.26 1.37
N ASP A 147 9.82 -17.13 1.98
CA ASP A 147 10.75 -16.02 1.83
C ASP A 147 12.13 -16.59 1.52
N GLY A 148 12.65 -16.31 0.31
CA GLY A 148 13.78 -17.02 -0.27
C GLY A 148 13.53 -18.53 -0.34
N ASP A 149 14.45 -19.34 0.18
CA ASP A 149 14.32 -20.81 0.26
C ASP A 149 13.65 -21.30 1.55
N THR A 150 13.15 -20.37 2.38
CA THR A 150 12.64 -20.69 3.71
C THR A 150 11.12 -20.63 3.76
N TRP A 151 10.52 -21.68 4.34
CA TRP A 151 9.09 -21.74 4.62
C TRP A 151 8.77 -21.26 6.04
N TYR A 152 7.75 -20.42 6.13
CA TYR A 152 7.20 -19.87 7.37
C TYR A 152 5.71 -20.18 7.44
N ARG A 153 5.22 -20.40 8.66
CA ARG A 153 3.80 -20.55 8.94
C ARG A 153 3.32 -19.34 9.73
N PHE A 154 2.20 -18.79 9.29
CA PHE A 154 1.51 -17.65 9.87
C PHE A 154 0.12 -18.09 10.32
N SER A 155 -0.38 -17.49 11.39
CA SER A 155 -1.73 -17.75 11.88
C SER A 155 -2.79 -17.14 10.95
N GLY A 156 -4.08 -17.35 11.24
CA GLY A 156 -5.18 -16.73 10.49
C GLY A 156 -5.21 -15.19 10.56
N ASN A 157 -4.56 -14.58 11.56
CA ASN A 157 -4.41 -13.12 11.65
C ASN A 157 -3.08 -12.61 11.06
N GLY A 158 -2.28 -13.51 10.46
CA GLY A 158 -1.02 -13.19 9.80
C GLY A 158 0.21 -13.12 10.69
N LYS A 159 0.08 -13.28 12.01
CA LYS A 159 1.24 -13.32 12.90
C LYS A 159 2.07 -14.59 12.67
N LEU A 160 3.39 -14.46 12.63
CA LEU A 160 4.34 -15.56 12.53
C LEU A 160 4.14 -16.58 13.66
N VAL A 161 4.05 -17.87 13.29
CA VAL A 161 3.82 -19.02 14.18
C VAL A 161 5.07 -19.90 14.24
N SER A 162 5.63 -20.24 13.08
CA SER A 162 6.77 -21.15 12.98
C SER A 162 7.58 -20.94 11.71
N ARG A 163 8.79 -21.51 11.71
CA ARG A 163 9.63 -21.67 10.52
C ARG A 163 10.00 -23.14 10.33
N TYR A 164 9.98 -23.59 9.09
CA TYR A 164 10.41 -24.92 8.68
C TYR A 164 11.91 -24.93 8.37
N TYR A 165 12.63 -25.90 8.93
CA TYR A 165 14.09 -26.01 8.82
C TYR A 165 14.49 -27.37 8.22
N PRO A 166 14.67 -27.48 6.90
CA PRO A 166 15.22 -28.69 6.33
C PRO A 166 16.71 -28.80 6.68
N GLY A 167 17.10 -29.87 7.38
CA GLY A 167 18.51 -30.25 7.58
C GLY A 167 19.26 -29.63 8.77
N THR A 168 18.64 -28.78 9.58
CA THR A 168 19.22 -28.27 10.84
C THR A 168 18.27 -28.50 12.01
N TYR A 169 18.75 -29.15 13.06
CA TYR A 169 17.95 -29.50 14.24
C TYR A 169 17.94 -28.41 15.34
N THR A 170 18.44 -27.22 15.01
CA THR A 170 18.63 -26.11 15.94
C THR A 170 17.61 -25.01 15.67
N CYS A 171 16.80 -24.69 16.68
CA CYS A 171 15.87 -23.59 16.59
C CYS A 171 16.54 -22.25 16.93
N PRO A 172 16.14 -21.14 16.27
CA PRO A 172 16.64 -19.81 16.60
C PRO A 172 16.09 -19.34 17.95
N SER A 173 16.74 -18.34 18.54
CA SER A 173 16.33 -17.78 19.84
C SER A 173 14.91 -17.21 19.85
N TRP A 174 14.41 -16.70 18.72
CA TRP A 174 13.05 -16.15 18.60
C TRP A 174 11.96 -17.22 18.45
N ALA A 175 12.31 -18.47 18.15
CA ALA A 175 11.37 -19.60 18.07
C ALA A 175 11.94 -20.85 18.75
N PRO A 176 12.16 -20.82 20.08
CA PRO A 176 12.92 -21.86 20.78
C PRO A 176 12.12 -23.15 21.01
N ILE A 177 10.87 -23.27 20.59
CA ILE A 177 10.08 -24.48 20.84
C ILE A 177 10.32 -25.49 19.72
N LYS A 178 10.93 -26.64 20.05
CA LYS A 178 11.27 -27.69 19.09
C LYS A 178 10.09 -28.64 18.86
N GLY A 179 9.55 -28.69 17.65
CA GLY A 179 8.54 -29.67 17.24
C GLY A 179 9.12 -30.84 16.46
N ASN A 180 8.69 -32.06 16.77
CA ASN A 180 8.84 -33.22 15.91
C ASN A 180 7.57 -33.37 15.05
N ALA A 181 7.71 -33.18 13.74
CA ALA A 181 6.60 -33.08 12.81
C ALA A 181 5.91 -34.43 12.57
N GLN A 182 6.63 -35.56 12.70
CA GLN A 182 6.02 -36.88 12.57
C GLN A 182 5.16 -37.23 13.79
N SER A 183 5.67 -37.02 15.01
CA SER A 183 4.96 -37.39 16.24
C SER A 183 3.97 -36.33 16.70
N LYS A 184 4.03 -35.12 16.14
CA LYS A 184 3.29 -33.93 16.58
C LYS A 184 3.50 -33.64 18.08
N ILE A 185 4.76 -33.74 18.52
CA ILE A 185 5.16 -33.43 19.90
C ILE A 185 6.08 -32.22 19.88
N TYR A 186 5.89 -31.29 20.82
CA TYR A 186 6.80 -30.17 21.00
C TYR A 186 7.51 -30.21 22.36
N HIS A 187 8.73 -29.68 22.41
CA HIS A 187 9.61 -29.63 23.58
C HIS A 187 10.00 -28.18 23.87
N ARG A 188 10.01 -27.83 25.17
CA ARG A 188 10.37 -26.50 25.66
C ARG A 188 11.82 -26.49 26.20
N PRO A 189 12.55 -25.37 26.09
CA PRO A 189 13.84 -25.21 26.76
C PRO A 189 13.76 -25.60 28.23
N GLY A 190 14.76 -26.36 28.71
CA GLY A 190 14.82 -26.86 30.08
C GLY A 190 14.09 -28.18 30.34
N GLN A 191 13.35 -28.74 29.38
CA GLN A 191 12.87 -30.12 29.49
C GLN A 191 14.00 -31.12 29.21
N GLY A 192 14.04 -32.25 29.93
CA GLY A 192 15.14 -33.22 29.82
C GLY A 192 15.36 -33.81 28.43
N SER A 193 14.33 -33.83 27.58
CA SER A 193 14.41 -34.29 26.19
C SER A 193 14.80 -33.18 25.21
N TYR A 194 14.74 -31.89 25.60
CA TYR A 194 14.85 -30.75 24.69
C TYR A 194 16.17 -30.72 23.89
N ASP A 195 17.31 -30.98 24.56
CA ASP A 195 18.62 -30.95 23.90
C ASP A 195 18.83 -32.13 22.95
N GLN A 196 18.11 -33.23 23.19
CA GLN A 196 18.13 -34.42 22.34
C GLN A 196 17.11 -34.33 21.20
N THR A 197 16.10 -33.46 21.33
CA THR A 197 15.08 -33.28 20.30
C THR A 197 15.68 -32.69 19.04
N LYS A 198 15.49 -33.44 17.95
CA LYS A 198 15.73 -32.99 16.59
C LYS A 198 14.55 -32.14 16.12
N ALA A 199 14.73 -30.82 16.06
CA ALA A 199 13.67 -29.92 15.61
C ALA A 199 13.41 -30.09 14.12
N GLU A 200 12.16 -30.36 13.76
CA GLU A 200 11.69 -30.40 12.36
C GLU A 200 10.83 -29.16 12.04
N GLU A 201 10.30 -28.55 13.10
CA GLU A 201 9.60 -27.27 13.07
C GLU A 201 9.95 -26.51 14.36
N CYS A 202 10.11 -25.18 14.27
CA CYS A 202 10.42 -24.34 15.41
C CYS A 202 9.30 -23.33 15.62
N PHE A 203 8.72 -23.29 16.82
CA PHE A 203 7.60 -22.41 17.16
C PHE A 203 8.03 -21.26 18.07
N VAL A 204 7.38 -20.12 17.90
CA VAL A 204 7.55 -18.94 18.76
C VAL A 204 7.12 -19.24 20.20
N SER A 205 6.01 -19.94 20.38
CA SER A 205 5.50 -20.35 21.69
C SER A 205 4.89 -21.76 21.71
N GLY A 206 4.62 -22.27 22.92
CA GLY A 206 3.89 -23.53 23.07
C GLY A 206 2.45 -23.45 22.54
N ALA A 207 1.81 -22.29 22.66
CA ALA A 207 0.48 -22.05 22.11
C ALA A 207 0.49 -22.07 20.57
N ASP A 208 1.56 -21.56 19.95
CA ASP A 208 1.75 -21.63 18.50
C ASP A 208 1.92 -23.07 18.02
N ALA A 209 2.65 -23.89 18.78
CA ALA A 209 2.77 -25.33 18.52
C ALA A 209 1.42 -26.04 18.66
N GLU A 210 0.64 -25.72 19.69
CA GLU A 210 -0.70 -26.29 19.91
C GLU A 210 -1.69 -25.89 18.80
N HIS A 211 -1.66 -24.63 18.36
CA HIS A 211 -2.40 -24.17 17.19
C HIS A 211 -1.95 -24.85 15.89
N ALA A 212 -0.70 -25.29 15.82
CA ALA A 212 -0.17 -26.14 14.75
C ALA A 212 -0.52 -27.63 14.88
N GLY A 213 -1.28 -28.01 15.89
CA GLY A 213 -1.71 -29.38 16.14
C GLY A 213 -0.67 -30.24 16.87
N TYR A 214 0.33 -29.63 17.50
CA TYR A 214 1.31 -30.33 18.33
C TYR A 214 0.83 -30.39 19.77
N ARG A 215 1.16 -31.46 20.48
CA ARG A 215 0.96 -31.56 21.93
C ARG A 215 2.29 -31.47 22.67
N ALA A 216 2.26 -31.01 23.91
CA ALA A 216 3.46 -30.96 24.74
C ALA A 216 4.04 -32.37 24.96
N ALA A 217 5.38 -32.46 25.02
CA ALA A 217 6.07 -33.64 25.51
C ALA A 217 5.66 -33.90 26.96
N ARG A 218 5.42 -35.17 27.30
CA ARG A 218 5.22 -35.58 28.69
C ARG A 218 6.58 -35.56 29.38
N ASN A 219 6.63 -35.00 30.59
CA ASN A 219 7.80 -35.06 31.44
C ASN A 219 8.08 -36.50 31.89
#